data_AF-A0A959M1Y0-F1
#
_entry.id   AF-A0A959M1Y0-F1
#
_cell.length_a   1.000
_cell.length_b   1.000
_cell.length_c   1.000
_cell.angle_alpha   90.00
_cell.angle_beta   90.00
_cell.angle_gamma   90.00
#
_symmetry.space_group_name_H-M   'P 1'
#
loop_
_entity.id
_entity.type
_entity.pdbx_description
1 polymer ?
#
loop_
_entity_poly.entity_id
_entity_poly.type
_entity_poly.pdbx_seq_one_letter_code
_entity_poly.pdbx_strand_id
1 'polypeptide(L)'
;MPGLKQSHWNHKAIKVIARSLARDRLWQSLCAAILLLTSTWMMVQLLPHWIAAVLVLPIFGATYWIIVLGPWRPIRQHRLFLMLEKQPDHFVWVYGLINQMSPYGFLFMRQGILYFKLADGQEISVSIPDDRLKMVSRFFNRVLPHATFGYSAERERMYKTNPEGLRKEV
;
A
#
# COMPACT_ATOMS: atom_id res chain seq x y z
N MET A 1 9.87 -14.25 -20.61
CA MET A 1 10.25 -13.08 -19.78
C MET A 1 10.15 -13.48 -18.31
N PRO A 2 11.14 -13.18 -17.45
CA PRO A 2 11.16 -13.71 -16.10
C PRO A 2 10.26 -12.87 -15.18
N GLY A 3 8.98 -13.26 -15.08
CA GLY A 3 8.11 -12.85 -13.98
C GLY A 3 8.71 -13.25 -12.62
N LEU A 4 8.12 -12.77 -11.53
CA LEU A 4 8.67 -12.96 -10.20
C LEU A 4 8.68 -14.46 -9.80
N LYS A 5 9.80 -15.15 -10.06
CA LYS A 5 9.96 -16.59 -9.79
C LYS A 5 9.94 -16.87 -8.29
N GLN A 6 9.54 -18.08 -7.93
CA GLN A 6 9.42 -18.52 -6.53
C GLN A 6 10.72 -18.37 -5.71
N SER A 7 11.89 -18.31 -6.36
CA SER A 7 13.19 -18.04 -5.73
C SER A 7 13.37 -16.60 -5.25
N HIS A 8 12.64 -15.63 -5.81
CA HIS A 8 12.77 -14.21 -5.46
C HIS A 8 12.11 -13.87 -4.11
N TRP A 9 11.22 -14.71 -3.58
CA TRP A 9 10.51 -14.50 -2.30
C TRP A 9 11.44 -14.38 -1.08
N ASN A 10 12.64 -14.96 -1.16
CA ASN A 10 13.63 -14.85 -0.08
C ASN A 10 14.42 -13.54 -0.12
N HIS A 11 14.26 -12.72 -1.17
CA HIS A 11 15.00 -11.48 -1.31
C HIS A 11 14.62 -10.46 -0.22
N LYS A 12 15.63 -9.74 0.29
CA LYS A 12 15.45 -8.76 1.38
C LYS A 12 14.40 -7.70 1.02
N ALA A 13 14.30 -7.29 -0.25
CA ALA A 13 13.31 -6.31 -0.73
C ALA A 13 11.86 -6.78 -0.54
N ILE A 14 11.54 -8.02 -0.87
CA ILE A 14 10.17 -8.57 -0.72
C ILE A 14 9.80 -8.68 0.76
N LYS A 15 10.75 -9.11 1.61
CA LYS A 15 10.53 -9.16 3.06
C LYS A 15 10.27 -7.78 3.68
N VAL A 16 10.84 -6.72 3.12
CA VAL A 16 10.61 -5.34 3.58
C VAL A 16 9.21 -4.87 3.21
N ILE A 17 8.80 -5.09 1.96
CA ILE A 17 7.44 -4.78 1.48
C ILE A 17 6.41 -5.58 2.28
N ALA A 18 6.64 -6.88 2.47
CA ALA A 18 5.77 -7.74 3.26
C ALA A 18 5.60 -7.23 4.71
N ARG A 19 6.70 -6.78 5.34
CA ARG A 19 6.66 -6.21 6.68
C ARG A 19 5.98 -4.85 6.73
N SER A 20 6.17 -3.98 5.74
CA SER A 20 5.48 -2.69 5.72
C SER A 20 3.98 -2.84 5.51
N LEU A 21 3.56 -3.72 4.60
CA LEU A 21 2.16 -4.12 4.43
C LEU A 21 1.55 -4.73 5.71
N ALA A 22 2.30 -5.58 6.41
CA ALA A 22 1.85 -6.15 7.68
C ALA A 22 1.71 -5.09 8.78
N ARG A 23 2.64 -4.11 8.84
CA ARG A 23 2.59 -3.01 9.80
C ARG A 23 1.40 -2.10 9.57
N ASP A 24 1.11 -1.74 8.32
CA ASP A 24 -0.05 -0.91 7.99
C ASP A 24 -1.36 -1.62 8.35
N ARG A 25 -1.44 -2.95 8.13
CA ARG A 25 -2.57 -3.78 8.59
C ARG A 25 -2.70 -3.85 10.10
N LEU A 26 -1.59 -3.97 10.84
CA LEU A 26 -1.60 -3.97 12.31
C LEU A 26 -2.13 -2.65 12.86
N TRP A 27 -1.67 -1.52 12.34
CA TRP A 27 -2.19 -0.21 12.73
C TRP A 27 -3.68 -0.06 12.43
N GLN A 28 -4.15 -0.51 11.27
CA GLN A 28 -5.58 -0.53 10.96
C GLN A 28 -6.38 -1.39 11.94
N SER A 29 -5.88 -2.58 12.29
CA SER A 29 -6.56 -3.46 13.27
C SER A 29 -6.57 -2.88 14.68
N LEU A 30 -5.49 -2.20 15.10
CA LEU A 30 -5.40 -1.53 16.39
C LEU A 30 -6.38 -0.35 16.46
N CYS A 31 -6.44 0.49 15.43
CA CYS A 31 -7.42 1.58 15.37
C CYS A 31 -8.86 1.06 15.46
N ALA A 32 -9.15 -0.04 14.75
CA ALA A 32 -10.47 -0.66 14.78
C ALA A 32 -10.81 -1.27 16.15
N ALA A 33 -9.84 -1.92 16.81
CA ALA A 33 -10.00 -2.44 18.16
C ALA A 33 -10.23 -1.33 19.19
N ILE A 34 -9.47 -0.23 19.10
CA ILE A 34 -9.64 0.94 19.97
C ILE A 34 -11.05 1.52 19.80
N LEU A 35 -11.54 1.69 18.57
CA LEU A 35 -12.89 2.18 18.30
C LEU A 35 -13.98 1.28 18.89
N LEU A 36 -13.81 -0.04 18.83
CA LEU A 36 -14.75 -0.98 19.46
C LEU A 36 -14.72 -0.86 20.99
N LEU A 37 -13.53 -0.81 21.59
CA LEU A 37 -13.39 -0.69 23.04
C LEU A 37 -13.95 0.64 23.58
N THR A 38 -13.67 1.76 22.91
CA THR A 38 -14.22 3.06 23.32
C THR A 38 -15.73 3.12 23.11
N SER A 39 -16.24 2.52 22.03
CA SER A 39 -17.68 2.41 21.80
C SER A 39 -18.35 1.60 22.91
N THR A 40 -17.85 0.41 23.25
CA THR A 40 -18.42 -0.43 24.31
C THR A 40 -18.33 0.24 25.68
N TRP A 41 -17.24 0.94 25.98
CA TRP A 41 -17.10 1.71 27.22
C TRP A 41 -18.12 2.85 27.32
N MET A 42 -18.35 3.59 26.22
CA MET A 42 -19.39 4.63 26.18
C MET A 42 -20.81 4.05 26.31
N MET A 43 -21.07 2.84 25.78
CA MET A 43 -22.38 2.18 25.94
C MET A 43 -22.72 1.95 27.41
N VAL A 44 -21.76 1.53 28.24
CA VAL A 44 -21.97 1.22 29.67
C VAL A 44 -22.32 2.49 30.47
N GLN A 45 -21.80 3.65 30.08
CA GLN A 45 -21.98 4.91 30.82
C GLN A 45 -23.25 5.70 30.44
N LEU A 46 -23.84 5.47 29.26
CA LEU A 46 -24.99 6.24 28.73
C LEU A 46 -26.36 5.54 28.89
N LEU A 47 -26.44 4.53 29.76
CA LEU A 47 -27.52 3.54 29.74
C LEU A 47 -28.98 3.99 29.97
N PRO A 48 -29.38 5.24 30.33
CA PRO A 48 -30.81 5.54 30.43
C PRO A 48 -31.43 6.39 29.31
N HIS A 49 -30.72 7.00 28.34
CA HIS A 49 -31.37 8.04 27.50
C HIS A 49 -31.25 7.95 25.97
N TRP A 50 -30.36 7.15 25.36
CA TRP A 50 -30.14 7.19 23.89
C TRP A 50 -29.90 5.82 23.24
N ILE A 51 -30.92 4.94 23.28
CA ILE A 51 -30.86 3.56 22.76
C ILE A 51 -30.57 3.50 21.25
N ALA A 52 -31.00 4.49 20.46
CA ALA A 52 -30.82 4.49 19.01
C ALA A 52 -29.38 4.83 18.54
N ALA A 53 -28.69 5.76 19.22
CA ALA A 53 -27.30 6.10 18.90
C ALA A 53 -26.31 4.97 19.26
N VAL A 54 -26.69 4.18 20.27
CA VAL A 54 -25.94 3.05 20.83
C VAL A 54 -25.86 1.86 19.87
N LEU A 55 -26.83 1.68 18.96
CA LEU A 55 -26.82 0.57 17.99
C LEU A 55 -26.07 0.90 16.69
N VAL A 56 -26.03 2.16 16.26
CA VAL A 56 -25.43 2.55 14.97
C VAL A 56 -23.90 2.44 14.99
N LEU A 57 -23.25 2.88 16.07
CA LEU A 57 -21.78 2.84 16.23
C LEU A 57 -21.16 1.43 16.17
N PRO A 58 -21.67 0.41 16.89
CA PRO A 58 -21.12 -0.94 16.81
C PRO A 58 -21.41 -1.62 15.46
N ILE A 59 -22.51 -1.28 14.78
CA ILE A 59 -22.77 -1.76 13.41
C ILE A 59 -21.75 -1.16 12.43
N PHE A 60 -21.43 0.14 12.56
CA PHE A 60 -20.36 0.77 11.78
C PHE A 60 -18.97 0.19 12.12
N GLY A 61 -18.69 -0.05 13.41
CA GLY A 61 -17.47 -0.69 13.86
C GLY A 61 -17.32 -2.11 13.30
N ALA A 62 -18.39 -2.91 13.32
CA ALA A 62 -18.42 -4.28 12.82
C ALA A 62 -18.33 -4.34 11.28
N THR A 63 -19.05 -3.48 10.57
CA THR A 63 -18.95 -3.38 9.09
C THR A 63 -17.56 -2.90 8.67
N TYR A 64 -16.99 -1.92 9.37
CA TYR A 64 -15.59 -1.50 9.17
C TYR A 64 -14.62 -2.65 9.46
N TRP A 65 -14.82 -3.40 10.55
CA TRP A 65 -14.06 -4.61 10.88
C TRP A 65 -14.12 -5.65 9.77
N ILE A 66 -15.30 -5.94 9.22
CA ILE A 66 -15.49 -6.92 8.14
C ILE A 66 -14.85 -6.43 6.83
N ILE A 67 -14.92 -5.14 6.51
CA ILE A 67 -14.29 -4.59 5.29
C ILE A 67 -12.76 -4.57 5.42
N VAL A 68 -12.23 -4.28 6.61
CA VAL A 68 -10.78 -4.18 6.87
C VAL A 68 -10.13 -5.55 7.13
N LEU A 69 -10.82 -6.47 7.80
CA LEU A 69 -10.33 -7.82 8.09
C LEU A 69 -10.79 -8.86 7.06
N GLY A 70 -11.86 -8.61 6.30
CA GLY A 70 -12.30 -9.45 5.18
C GLY A 70 -11.20 -9.78 4.16
N PRO A 71 -10.27 -8.86 3.85
CA PRO A 71 -9.08 -9.17 3.07
C PRO A 71 -7.88 -9.61 3.94
N TRP A 72 -8.07 -10.57 4.85
CA TRP A 72 -7.00 -11.43 5.40
C TRP A 72 -6.42 -12.37 4.33
N ARG A 73 -6.11 -11.80 3.17
CA ARG A 73 -5.45 -12.49 2.09
C ARG A 73 -3.96 -12.57 2.44
N PRO A 74 -3.34 -13.75 2.37
CA PRO A 74 -1.90 -13.90 2.57
C PRO A 74 -1.16 -12.88 1.71
N ILE A 75 -0.02 -12.37 2.19
CA ILE A 75 0.74 -11.30 1.53
C ILE A 75 0.99 -11.58 0.04
N ARG A 76 1.09 -12.87 -0.35
CA ARG A 76 1.20 -13.33 -1.74
C ARG A 76 0.00 -12.99 -2.64
N GLN A 77 -1.18 -12.84 -2.08
CA GLN A 77 -2.42 -12.50 -2.80
C GLN A 77 -2.68 -10.98 -2.84
N HIS A 78 -1.75 -10.16 -2.35
CA HIS A 78 -1.85 -8.72 -2.57
C HIS A 78 -1.84 -8.43 -4.07
N ARG A 79 -2.72 -7.54 -4.54
CA ARG A 79 -2.90 -7.19 -5.96
C ARG A 79 -1.57 -6.98 -6.68
N LEU A 80 -0.64 -6.28 -6.02
CA LEU A 80 0.73 -6.06 -6.48
C LEU A 80 1.46 -7.37 -6.82
N PHE A 81 1.59 -8.30 -5.88
CA PHE A 81 2.34 -9.53 -6.07
C PHE A 81 1.69 -10.46 -7.10
N LEU A 82 0.35 -10.48 -7.13
CA LEU A 82 -0.41 -11.29 -8.08
C LEU A 82 -0.28 -10.77 -9.52
N MET A 83 -0.30 -9.45 -9.71
CA MET A 83 -0.03 -8.83 -11.02
C MET A 83 1.43 -8.98 -11.43
N LEU A 84 2.37 -8.91 -10.49
CA LEU A 84 3.79 -9.06 -10.76
C LEU A 84 4.20 -10.50 -11.13
N GLU A 85 3.43 -11.49 -10.67
CA GLU A 85 3.60 -12.90 -11.05
C GLU A 85 2.88 -13.23 -12.37
N LYS A 86 1.67 -12.72 -12.60
CA LYS A 86 0.84 -13.07 -13.76
C LYS A 86 1.06 -12.17 -14.99
N GLN A 87 1.29 -10.88 -14.79
CA GLN A 87 1.35 -9.86 -15.84
C GLN A 87 2.42 -8.81 -15.53
N PRO A 88 3.71 -9.19 -15.44
CA PRO A 88 4.79 -8.26 -15.16
C PRO A 88 4.90 -7.15 -16.21
N ASP A 89 4.54 -7.44 -17.46
CA ASP A 89 4.60 -6.50 -18.60
C ASP A 89 3.61 -5.33 -18.49
N HIS A 90 2.63 -5.45 -17.60
CA HIS A 90 1.60 -4.44 -17.40
C HIS A 90 2.07 -3.26 -16.52
N PHE A 91 3.23 -3.41 -15.86
CA PHE A 91 3.86 -2.33 -15.10
C PHE A 91 4.67 -1.45 -16.04
N VAL A 92 4.23 -0.20 -16.22
CA VAL A 92 4.85 0.70 -17.18
C VAL A 92 5.75 1.72 -16.51
N TRP A 93 5.40 2.17 -15.31
CA TRP A 93 6.16 3.20 -14.60
C TRP A 93 6.20 2.97 -13.10
N VAL A 94 7.40 3.01 -12.52
CA VAL A 94 7.64 2.81 -11.09
C VAL A 94 8.47 3.97 -10.53
N TYR A 95 7.98 4.63 -9.49
CA TYR A 95 8.71 5.72 -8.85
C TYR A 95 8.49 5.75 -7.33
N GLY A 96 9.55 6.10 -6.60
CA GLY A 96 9.51 6.31 -5.16
C GLY A 96 9.43 7.79 -4.83
N LEU A 97 8.49 8.17 -3.98
CA LEU A 97 8.40 9.49 -3.37
C LEU A 97 8.71 9.37 -1.89
N ILE A 98 9.60 10.20 -1.37
CA ILE A 98 9.86 10.28 0.07
C ILE A 98 8.95 11.37 0.60
N ASN A 99 7.93 10.98 1.37
CA ASN A 99 7.07 11.95 2.01
C ASN A 99 7.68 12.28 3.38
N GLN A 100 8.15 13.52 3.52
CA GLN A 100 8.67 14.02 4.80
C GLN A 100 7.55 14.77 5.50
N MET A 101 6.89 14.09 6.44
CA MET A 101 5.95 14.77 7.33
C MET A 101 6.75 15.46 8.44
N SER A 102 6.89 16.77 8.31
CA SER A 102 7.49 17.65 9.32
C SER A 102 6.45 18.66 9.82
N PRO A 103 5.43 18.23 10.58
CA PRO A 103 4.64 19.18 11.34
C PRO A 103 5.54 19.85 12.39
N TYR A 104 5.63 21.19 12.36
CA TYR A 104 6.37 22.03 13.32
C TYR A 104 7.90 21.89 13.35
N GLY A 105 8.54 21.46 12.25
CA GLY A 105 10.00 21.39 12.15
C GLY A 105 10.64 20.20 12.88
N PHE A 106 9.85 19.32 13.49
CA PHE A 106 10.32 18.06 14.05
C PHE A 106 10.22 16.94 12.99
N LEU A 107 11.33 16.24 12.75
CA LEU A 107 11.40 15.07 11.88
C LEU A 107 10.72 13.87 12.55
N PHE A 108 9.39 13.77 12.47
CA PHE A 108 8.64 12.70 13.14
C PHE A 108 8.87 11.33 12.51
N MET A 109 8.65 11.18 11.20
CA MET A 109 8.87 9.90 10.49
C MET A 109 9.14 10.16 9.00
N ARG A 110 10.20 9.53 8.46
CA ARG A 110 10.45 9.50 7.00
C ARG A 110 9.85 8.23 6.43
N GLN A 111 8.82 8.39 5.61
CA GLN A 111 8.16 7.26 4.94
C GLN A 111 8.22 7.47 3.43
N GLY A 112 8.76 6.48 2.73
CA GLY A 112 8.75 6.42 1.28
C GLY A 112 7.48 5.75 0.79
N ILE A 113 6.89 6.25 -0.28
CA ILE A 113 5.81 5.58 -0.99
C ILE A 113 6.34 5.20 -2.37
N LEU A 114 6.26 3.92 -2.70
CA LEU A 114 6.58 3.41 -4.01
C LEU A 114 5.27 3.27 -4.81
N TYR A 115 5.17 4.02 -5.90
CA TYR A 115 4.04 4.01 -6.81
C TYR A 115 4.37 3.10 -7.98
N PHE A 116 3.44 2.19 -8.27
CA PHE A 116 3.42 1.34 -9.44
C PHE A 116 2.25 1.77 -10.30
N LYS A 117 2.55 2.29 -11.49
CA LYS A 117 1.58 2.74 -12.47
C LYS A 117 1.45 1.68 -13.56
N LEU A 118 0.20 1.27 -13.80
CA LEU A 118 -0.16 0.21 -14.72
C LEU A 118 -0.56 0.79 -16.09
N ALA A 119 -0.47 -0.02 -17.14
CA ALA A 119 -0.90 0.39 -18.47
C ALA A 119 -2.40 0.71 -18.56
N ASP A 120 -3.22 0.04 -17.74
CA ASP A 120 -4.66 0.27 -17.63
C ASP A 120 -5.04 1.56 -16.88
N GLY A 121 -4.04 2.38 -16.49
CA GLY A 121 -4.26 3.61 -15.76
C GLY A 121 -4.35 3.44 -14.24
N GLN A 122 -4.42 2.21 -13.73
CA GLN A 122 -4.47 1.96 -12.29
C GLN A 122 -3.15 2.27 -11.60
N GLU A 123 -3.24 2.58 -10.32
CA GLU A 123 -2.09 2.77 -9.46
C GLU A 123 -2.11 1.84 -8.25
N ILE A 124 -0.94 1.33 -7.91
CA ILE A 124 -0.72 0.59 -6.68
C ILE A 124 0.36 1.33 -5.90
N SER A 125 0.02 1.82 -4.73
CA SER A 125 0.96 2.46 -3.81
C SER A 125 1.35 1.49 -2.71
N VAL A 126 2.65 1.46 -2.39
CA VAL A 126 3.20 0.64 -1.30
C VAL A 126 4.05 1.53 -0.42
N SER A 127 3.72 1.57 0.86
CA SER A 127 4.50 2.30 1.84
C SER A 127 5.74 1.51 2.25
N ILE A 128 6.91 2.15 2.23
CA ILE A 128 8.22 1.55 2.48
C ILE A 128 9.07 2.51 3.31
N PRO A 129 9.85 2.04 4.30
CA PRO A 129 10.84 2.87 4.99
C PRO A 129 11.83 3.52 4.00
N ASP A 130 12.13 4.82 4.21
CA ASP A 130 13.00 5.62 3.33
C ASP A 130 14.40 5.00 3.12
N ASP A 131 15.00 4.49 4.21
CA ASP A 131 16.30 3.81 4.22
C ASP A 131 16.36 2.60 3.26
N ARG A 132 15.20 2.01 2.94
CA ARG A 132 15.09 0.82 2.07
C ARG A 132 14.49 1.11 0.71
N LEU A 133 13.98 2.33 0.47
CA LEU A 133 13.34 2.70 -0.79
C LEU A 133 14.29 2.53 -1.99
N LYS A 134 15.55 2.95 -1.85
CA LYS A 134 16.58 2.78 -2.90
C LYS A 134 16.87 1.31 -3.21
N MET A 135 16.96 0.46 -2.17
CA MET A 135 17.20 -0.98 -2.34
C MET A 135 16.03 -1.63 -3.10
N VAL A 136 14.81 -1.30 -2.70
CA VAL A 136 13.60 -1.86 -3.31
C VAL A 136 13.46 -1.39 -4.76
N SER A 137 13.68 -0.10 -5.04
CA SER A 137 13.66 0.44 -6.41
C SER A 137 14.68 -0.25 -7.32
N ARG A 138 15.93 -0.44 -6.87
CA ARG A 138 16.95 -1.19 -7.62
C ARG A 138 16.55 -2.64 -7.90
N PHE A 139 15.92 -3.30 -6.92
CA PHE A 139 15.43 -4.66 -7.09
C PHE A 139 14.34 -4.72 -8.18
N PHE A 140 13.37 -3.80 -8.16
CA PHE A 140 12.34 -3.73 -9.19
C PHE A 140 12.88 -3.36 -10.55
N ASN A 141 13.89 -2.50 -10.66
CA ASN A 141 14.55 -2.20 -11.93
C ASN A 141 15.18 -3.45 -12.57
N ARG A 142 15.63 -4.40 -11.75
CA ARG A 142 16.17 -5.68 -12.24
C ARG A 142 15.07 -6.69 -12.61
N VAL A 143 13.93 -6.65 -11.92
CA VAL A 143 12.79 -7.55 -12.15
C VAL A 143 11.90 -7.08 -13.31
N LEU A 144 11.79 -5.76 -13.52
CA LEU A 144 10.95 -5.11 -14.52
C LEU A 144 11.82 -4.21 -15.43
N PRO A 145 12.68 -4.77 -16.29
CA PRO A 145 13.56 -3.98 -17.14
C PRO A 145 12.80 -3.11 -18.16
N HIS A 146 11.59 -3.53 -18.55
CA HIS A 146 10.69 -2.82 -19.46
C HIS A 146 9.98 -1.62 -18.83
N ALA A 147 9.97 -1.50 -17.50
CA ALA A 147 9.34 -0.38 -16.83
C ALA A 147 10.28 0.85 -16.78
N THR A 148 9.71 2.04 -16.90
CA THR A 148 10.45 3.28 -16.65
C THR A 148 10.56 3.53 -15.15
N PHE A 149 11.72 4.00 -14.68
CA PHE A 149 11.96 4.29 -13.28
C PHE A 149 12.22 5.78 -13.04
N GLY A 150 11.69 6.28 -11.92
CA GLY A 150 11.92 7.64 -11.43
C GLY A 150 10.84 8.64 -11.85
N TYR A 151 10.63 9.64 -10.99
CA TYR A 151 9.60 10.66 -11.17
C TYR A 151 10.11 11.80 -12.06
N SER A 152 9.27 12.26 -12.99
CA SER A 152 9.41 13.56 -13.64
C SER A 152 8.02 14.10 -14.00
N ALA A 153 7.86 15.43 -13.97
CA ALA A 153 6.58 16.06 -14.31
C ALA A 153 6.15 15.77 -15.76
N GLU A 154 7.12 15.63 -16.67
CA GLU A 154 6.88 15.25 -18.05
C GLU A 154 6.31 13.83 -18.18
N ARG A 155 6.86 12.87 -17.43
CA ARG A 155 6.35 11.49 -17.41
C ARG A 155 4.97 11.41 -16.78
N GLU A 156 4.68 12.24 -15.79
CA GLU A 156 3.33 12.31 -15.22
C GLU A 156 2.30 12.78 -16.25
N ARG A 157 2.65 13.80 -17.05
CA ARG A 157 1.80 14.26 -18.17
C ARG A 157 1.66 13.18 -19.24
N MET A 158 2.77 12.56 -19.62
CA MET A 158 2.79 11.46 -20.59
C MET A 158 1.91 10.29 -20.12
N TYR A 159 1.97 9.91 -18.84
CA TYR A 159 1.13 8.86 -18.28
C TYR A 159 -0.36 9.20 -18.38
N LYS A 160 -0.74 10.47 -18.16
CA LYS A 160 -2.13 10.92 -18.28
C LYS A 160 -2.63 10.90 -19.72
N THR A 161 -1.75 11.12 -20.70
CA THR A 161 -2.11 11.16 -22.12
C THR A 161 -2.01 9.80 -22.81
N ASN A 162 -0.93 9.06 -22.56
CA ASN A 162 -0.66 7.73 -23.10
C ASN A 162 0.12 6.87 -22.09
N PRO A 163 -0.56 6.04 -21.28
CA PRO A 163 0.06 5.20 -20.26
C PRO A 163 1.11 4.23 -20.81
N GLU A 164 0.85 3.61 -21.97
CA GLU A 164 1.71 2.61 -22.61
C GLU A 164 3.02 3.22 -23.15
N GLY A 165 3.01 4.51 -23.50
CA GLY A 165 4.16 5.22 -24.05
C GLY A 165 5.35 5.36 -23.08
N LEU A 166 5.15 5.07 -21.80
CA LEU A 166 6.21 5.07 -20.78
C LEU A 166 6.96 3.73 -20.70
N ARG A 167 6.57 2.74 -21.49
CA ARG A 167 7.24 1.45 -21.55
C ARG A 167 8.57 1.62 -22.29
N LYS A 168 9.63 1.05 -21.74
CA LYS A 168 10.90 0.95 -22.46
C LYS A 168 10.78 -0.17 -23.48
N GLU A 169 11.09 0.14 -24.73
CA GLU A 169 11.40 -0.87 -25.72
C GLU A 169 12.76 -1.48 -25.32
N VAL A 170 12.73 -2.73 -24.87
CA VAL A 170 13.91 -3.51 -24.45
C VAL A 170 14.18 -4.58 -25.49
#